data_AF-A0A7W9HJL4-F1
#
_entry.id   AF-A0A7W9HJL4-F1
#
_cell.length_a   1.000
_cell.length_b   1.000
_cell.length_c   1.000
_cell.angle_alpha   90.00
_cell.angle_beta   90.00
_cell.angle_gamma   90.00
#
_symmetry.space_group_name_H-M   'P 1'
#
loop_
_entity.id
_entity.type
_entity.pdbx_description
1 polymer ?
#
loop_
_entity_poly.entity_id
_entity_poly.type
_entity_poly.pdbx_seq_one_letter_code
_entity_poly.pdbx_strand_id
1 'polypeptide(L)'
;MRTTEVETLLIGGTLDFSTPPGNATEELVPFLPNGRQVVLAELGHTTDFWASQPEAGNRLITTFLDSGEVDHSLYRPAQVDFKPSLTHPTLARITVGTMVGLALLTVLSLLWMTWRVRKRGAFRRARPV
;
A
#
# COMPACT_ATOMS: atom_id res chain seq x y z
N MET A 1 -1.40 28.96 6.20
CA MET A 1 -0.79 28.82 4.85
C MET A 1 -0.54 30.20 4.27
N ARG A 2 0.30 30.31 3.23
CA ARG A 2 0.56 31.58 2.53
C ARG A 2 -0.14 31.54 1.18
N THR A 3 -0.85 32.62 0.84
CA THR A 3 -1.50 32.76 -0.46
C THR A 3 -0.46 32.78 -1.59
N THR A 4 -0.76 32.08 -2.68
CA THR A 4 0.03 32.10 -3.92
C THR A 4 -0.87 32.36 -5.12
N GLU A 5 -0.39 33.20 -6.03
CA GLU A 5 -1.11 33.55 -7.26
C GLU A 5 -0.65 32.70 -8.46
N VAL A 6 0.24 31.73 -8.23
CA VAL A 6 0.69 30.80 -9.27
C VAL A 6 -0.47 29.87 -9.65
N GLU A 7 -0.68 29.68 -10.96
CA GLU A 7 -1.61 28.68 -11.47
C GLU A 7 -1.23 27.31 -10.92
N THR A 8 -2.18 26.66 -10.25
CA THR A 8 -1.93 25.42 -9.51
C THR A 8 -3.03 24.42 -9.78
N LEU A 9 -2.68 23.23 -10.25
CA LEU A 9 -3.59 22.11 -10.37
C LEU A 9 -3.46 21.20 -9.15
N LEU A 10 -4.57 20.97 -8.44
CA LEU A 10 -4.68 20.00 -7.36
C LEU A 10 -5.48 18.81 -7.85
N ILE A 11 -4.91 17.63 -7.72
CA ILE A 11 -5.54 16.37 -8.15
C ILE A 11 -5.68 15.48 -6.92
N GLY A 12 -6.90 15.03 -6.65
CA GLY A 12 -7.19 14.08 -5.57
C GLY A 12 -8.18 13.01 -6.03
N GLY A 13 -8.16 11.86 -5.38
CA GLY A 13 -9.11 10.78 -5.60
C GLY A 13 -10.22 10.77 -4.55
N THR A 14 -11.43 10.32 -4.89
CA THR A 14 -12.53 10.20 -3.90
C THR A 14 -12.27 9.16 -2.81
N LEU A 15 -11.34 8.23 -3.03
CA LEU A 15 -10.93 7.19 -2.08
C LEU A 15 -9.54 7.44 -1.46
N ASP A 16 -9.00 8.65 -1.60
CA ASP A 16 -7.74 9.02 -0.96
C ASP A 16 -7.94 9.28 0.54
N PHE A 17 -7.56 8.30 1.36
CA PHE A 17 -7.58 8.43 2.82
C PHE A 17 -6.32 9.10 3.40
N SER A 18 -5.23 9.19 2.62
CA SER A 18 -3.96 9.76 3.07
C SER A 18 -3.98 11.28 2.96
N THR A 19 -4.56 11.79 1.88
CA THR A 19 -4.78 13.22 1.62
C THR A 19 -6.18 13.46 1.08
N PRO A 20 -7.22 13.40 1.94
CA PRO A 20 -8.60 13.53 1.49
C PRO A 20 -8.84 14.84 0.73
N PRO A 21 -9.53 14.81 -0.43
CA PRO A 21 -9.72 16.00 -1.25
C PRO A 21 -10.56 17.08 -0.54
N GLY A 22 -11.42 16.71 0.41
CA GLY A 22 -12.15 17.66 1.24
C GLY A 22 -11.24 18.58 2.05
N ASN A 23 -10.16 18.04 2.64
CA ASN A 23 -9.17 18.83 3.36
C ASN A 23 -8.48 19.84 2.44
N ALA A 24 -8.20 19.45 1.19
CA ALA A 24 -7.63 20.37 0.22
C ALA A 24 -8.63 21.50 -0.12
N THR A 25 -9.91 21.18 -0.29
CA THR A 25 -10.97 22.18 -0.55
C THR A 25 -11.12 23.18 0.61
N GLU A 26 -11.09 22.70 1.85
CA GLU A 26 -11.35 23.52 3.03
C GLU A 26 -10.11 24.29 3.51
N GLU A 27 -8.93 23.68 3.46
CA GLU A 27 -7.74 24.22 4.10
C GLU A 27 -6.72 24.80 3.11
N LEU A 28 -6.67 24.33 1.86
CA LEU A 28 -5.64 24.70 0.88
C LEU A 28 -6.15 25.59 -0.25
N VAL A 29 -7.26 25.23 -0.91
CA VAL A 29 -7.85 25.99 -2.02
C VAL A 29 -8.12 27.47 -1.67
N PRO A 30 -8.52 27.86 -0.43
CA PRO A 30 -8.68 29.28 -0.08
C PRO A 30 -7.40 30.12 -0.22
N PHE A 31 -6.23 29.49 -0.21
CA PHE A 31 -4.92 30.15 -0.40
C PHE A 31 -4.41 30.08 -1.84
N LEU A 32 -5.18 29.50 -2.76
CA LEU A 32 -4.86 29.31 -4.18
C LEU A 32 -5.91 30.01 -5.06
N PRO A 33 -5.93 31.35 -5.14
CA PRO A 33 -6.90 32.10 -5.95
C PRO A 33 -6.93 31.69 -7.43
N ASN A 34 -5.79 31.26 -7.98
CA ASN A 34 -5.67 30.73 -9.35
C ASN A 34 -5.60 29.19 -9.37
N GLY A 35 -5.98 28.54 -8.27
CA GLY A 35 -6.02 27.10 -8.13
C GLY A 35 -7.19 26.47 -8.88
N ARG A 36 -6.98 25.24 -9.34
CA ARG A 36 -8.02 24.36 -9.86
C ARG A 36 -7.92 23.02 -9.15
N GLN A 37 -8.99 22.61 -8.48
CA GLN A 37 -9.05 21.30 -7.85
C GLN A 37 -9.88 20.35 -8.72
N VAL A 38 -9.34 19.14 -8.93
CA VAL A 38 -9.99 18.04 -9.62
C VAL A 38 -10.09 16.87 -8.66
N VAL A 39 -11.30 16.34 -8.49
CA VAL A 39 -11.56 15.16 -7.68
C VAL A 39 -11.98 14.03 -8.62
N LEU A 40 -11.12 13.03 -8.76
CA LEU A 40 -11.31 11.91 -9.67
C LEU A 40 -12.03 10.76 -8.97
N ALA A 41 -13.08 10.24 -9.61
CA ALA A 41 -13.95 9.23 -9.03
C ALA A 41 -13.25 7.86 -8.88
N GLU A 42 -13.44 7.24 -7.71
CA GLU A 42 -12.99 5.89 -7.33
C GLU A 42 -11.46 5.69 -7.38
N LEU A 43 -10.69 6.78 -7.39
CA LEU A 43 -9.24 6.77 -7.31
C LEU A 43 -8.77 6.92 -5.86
N GLY A 44 -7.74 6.18 -5.48
CA GLY A 44 -7.04 6.33 -4.21
C GLY A 44 -5.94 7.39 -4.25
N HIS A 45 -4.84 7.13 -3.54
CA HIS A 45 -3.71 8.05 -3.43
C HIS A 45 -2.86 8.10 -4.72
N THR A 46 -1.77 8.87 -4.69
CA THR A 46 -0.89 9.16 -5.84
C THR A 46 -0.54 7.97 -6.73
N THR A 47 -0.35 6.77 -6.18
CA THR A 47 -0.06 5.56 -6.97
C THR A 47 -1.17 5.24 -7.98
N ASP A 48 -2.43 5.41 -7.59
CA ASP A 48 -3.57 5.03 -8.43
C ASP A 48 -3.75 6.01 -9.59
N PHE A 49 -3.47 7.30 -9.36
CA PHE A 49 -3.47 8.33 -10.40
C PHE A 49 -2.49 7.98 -11.55
N TRP A 50 -1.28 7.54 -11.20
CA TRP A 50 -0.25 7.21 -12.19
C TRP A 50 -0.48 5.84 -12.85
N ALA A 51 -1.06 4.87 -12.13
CA ALA A 51 -1.12 3.49 -12.59
C ALA A 51 -2.41 3.12 -13.34
N SER A 52 -3.54 3.75 -13.03
CA SER A 52 -4.85 3.27 -13.51
C SER A 52 -5.21 3.70 -14.93
N GLN A 53 -5.06 4.98 -15.26
CA GLN A 53 -5.47 5.59 -16.54
C GLN A 53 -4.41 6.61 -16.99
N PRO A 54 -3.20 6.16 -17.35
CA PRO A 54 -2.06 7.05 -17.60
C PRO A 54 -2.28 8.01 -18.76
N GLU A 55 -3.02 7.62 -19.80
CA GLU A 55 -3.35 8.52 -20.92
C GLU A 55 -4.29 9.65 -20.48
N ALA A 56 -5.26 9.37 -19.60
CA ALA A 56 -6.14 10.38 -19.05
C ALA A 56 -5.39 11.34 -18.12
N GLY A 57 -4.48 10.82 -17.30
CA GLY A 57 -3.60 11.64 -16.46
C GLY A 57 -2.68 12.53 -17.28
N ASN A 58 -2.09 11.99 -18.36
CA ASN A 58 -1.27 12.76 -19.28
C ASN A 58 -2.08 13.88 -19.96
N ARG A 59 -3.30 13.59 -20.42
CA ARG A 59 -4.19 14.59 -21.03
C ARG A 59 -4.55 15.72 -20.06
N LEU A 60 -4.85 15.38 -18.80
CA LEU A 60 -5.15 16.36 -17.75
C LEU A 60 -3.95 17.27 -17.48
N ILE A 61 -2.77 16.67 -17.27
CA ILE A 61 -1.55 17.44 -16.95
C ILE A 61 -1.13 18.31 -18.13
N THR A 62 -1.05 17.73 -19.34
CA THR A 62 -0.56 18.47 -20.52
C THR A 62 -1.50 19.60 -20.91
N THR A 63 -2.82 19.37 -20.90
CA THR A 63 -3.78 20.47 -21.16
C THR A 63 -3.66 21.59 -20.12
N PHE A 64 -3.50 21.25 -18.84
CA PHE A 64 -3.32 22.27 -17.81
C PHE A 64 -2.00 23.04 -17.99
N LEU A 65 -0.91 22.37 -18.33
CA LEU A 65 0.37 23.04 -18.58
C LEU A 65 0.36 23.90 -19.85
N ASP A 66 -0.42 23.51 -20.86
CA ASP A 66 -0.49 24.22 -22.15
C ASP A 66 -1.41 25.45 -22.08
N SER A 67 -2.54 25.38 -21.37
CA SER A 67 -3.58 26.42 -21.40
C SER A 67 -4.15 26.82 -20.05
N GLY A 68 -3.76 26.18 -18.95
CA GLY A 68 -4.37 26.35 -17.63
C GLY A 68 -5.76 25.71 -17.50
N GLU A 69 -6.26 25.05 -18.55
CA GLU A 69 -7.56 24.39 -18.53
C GLU A 69 -7.52 23.00 -17.91
N VAL A 70 -8.61 22.63 -17.25
CA VAL A 70 -8.80 21.28 -16.69
C VAL A 70 -9.51 20.41 -17.71
N ASP A 71 -8.80 19.43 -18.27
CA ASP A 71 -9.39 18.40 -19.14
C ASP A 71 -9.26 17.01 -18.52
N HIS A 72 -10.32 16.60 -17.81
CA HIS A 72 -10.46 15.24 -17.28
C HIS A 72 -11.41 14.36 -18.13
N SER A 73 -11.71 14.75 -19.37
CA SER A 73 -12.71 14.09 -20.21
C SER A 73 -12.41 12.62 -20.53
N LEU A 74 -11.14 12.23 -20.48
CA LEU A 74 -10.71 10.84 -20.69
C LEU A 74 -10.82 9.96 -19.44
N TYR A 75 -10.97 10.55 -18.25
CA TYR A 75 -11.13 9.78 -17.03
C TYR A 75 -12.48 9.08 -17.00
N ARG A 76 -12.44 7.79 -16.69
CA ARG A 76 -13.61 6.99 -16.32
C ARG A 76 -13.54 6.66 -14.83
N PRO A 77 -14.67 6.45 -14.14
CA PRO A 77 -14.65 5.93 -12.78
C PRO A 77 -13.82 4.65 -12.72
N ALA A 78 -12.82 4.60 -11.83
CA ALA A 78 -12.01 3.41 -11.65
C ALA A 78 -12.86 2.27 -11.06
N GLN A 79 -12.52 1.02 -11.40
CA GLN A 79 -13.17 -0.15 -10.78
C GLN A 79 -12.40 -0.54 -9.53
N VAL A 80 -13.07 -0.49 -8.38
CA VAL A 80 -12.52 -0.97 -7.12
C VAL A 80 -12.81 -2.47 -6.98
N ASP A 81 -11.75 -3.28 -6.92
CA ASP A 81 -11.87 -4.70 -6.60
C ASP A 81 -11.83 -4.91 -5.08
N PHE A 82 -12.97 -5.27 -4.50
CA PHE A 82 -13.09 -5.58 -3.07
C PHE A 82 -12.72 -7.02 -2.71
N LYS A 83 -12.16 -7.81 -3.64
CA LYS A 83 -11.71 -9.19 -3.41
C LYS A 83 -10.18 -9.27 -3.42
N PRO A 84 -9.52 -9.06 -2.27
CA PRO A 84 -8.07 -9.15 -2.20
C PRO A 84 -7.61 -10.59 -2.46
N SER A 85 -6.54 -10.75 -3.24
CA SER A 85 -5.90 -12.05 -3.49
C SER A 85 -5.36 -12.69 -2.20
N LEU A 86 -5.04 -11.86 -1.20
CA LEU A 86 -4.56 -12.29 0.10
C LEU A 86 -5.29 -11.53 1.20
N THR A 87 -6.03 -12.26 2.03
CA THR A 87 -6.77 -11.67 3.16
C THR A 87 -5.89 -11.63 4.41
N HIS A 88 -6.13 -10.66 5.31
CA HIS A 88 -5.47 -10.65 6.62
C HIS A 88 -5.69 -11.94 7.42
N PRO A 89 -6.89 -12.57 7.44
CA PRO A 89 -7.06 -13.90 8.02
C PRO A 89 -6.18 -14.99 7.38
N THR A 90 -5.99 -14.97 6.06
CA THR A 90 -5.09 -15.90 5.37
C THR A 90 -3.65 -15.72 5.86
N LEU A 91 -3.16 -14.48 5.90
CA LEU A 91 -1.84 -14.15 6.46
C LEU A 91 -1.71 -14.62 7.91
N ALA A 92 -2.71 -14.34 8.75
CA ALA A 92 -2.70 -14.74 10.15
C ALA A 92 -2.59 -16.27 10.30
N ARG A 93 -3.36 -17.04 9.51
CA ARG A 93 -3.30 -18.51 9.53
C ARG A 93 -1.92 -19.03 9.10
N ILE A 94 -1.33 -18.45 8.06
CA ILE A 94 0.01 -18.82 7.59
C ILE A 94 1.04 -18.56 8.70
N THR A 95 1.01 -17.37 9.31
CA THR A 95 1.94 -17.00 10.39
C THR A 95 1.80 -17.92 11.59
N VAL A 96 0.58 -18.12 12.10
CA VAL A 96 0.32 -19.00 13.26
C VAL A 96 0.70 -20.44 12.94
N GLY A 97 0.31 -20.95 11.77
CA GLY A 97 0.67 -22.30 11.33
C GLY A 97 2.19 -22.50 11.27
N THR A 98 2.93 -21.50 10.79
CA THR A 98 4.39 -21.53 10.76
C THR A 98 4.98 -21.56 12.18
N MET A 99 4.50 -20.71 13.08
CA MET A 99 4.96 -20.68 14.48
C MET A 99 4.70 -22.02 15.19
N VAL A 100 3.51 -22.58 15.04
CA VAL A 100 3.14 -23.89 15.62
C VAL A 100 4.00 -25.00 15.02
N GLY A 101 4.20 -25.01 13.70
CA GLY A 101 5.06 -25.98 13.02
C GLY A 101 6.50 -25.96 13.56
N LEU A 102 7.09 -24.77 13.70
CA LEU A 102 8.43 -24.61 14.26
C LEU A 102 8.51 -25.07 15.72
N ALA A 103 7.50 -24.76 16.53
CA ALA A 103 7.43 -25.22 17.92
C ALA A 103 7.37 -26.75 18.02
N LEU A 104 6.52 -27.39 17.22
CA LEU A 104 6.39 -28.85 17.16
C LEU A 104 7.69 -29.51 16.68
N LEU A 105 8.31 -28.98 15.62
CA LEU A 105 9.60 -29.47 15.13
C LEU A 105 10.68 -29.39 16.21
N THR A 106 10.70 -28.32 16.99
CA THR A 106 11.64 -28.14 18.11
C THR A 106 11.41 -29.21 19.19
N VAL A 107 10.17 -29.40 19.63
CA VAL A 107 9.83 -30.41 20.65
C VAL A 107 10.17 -31.83 20.17
N LEU A 108 9.80 -32.18 18.94
CA LEU A 108 10.10 -33.48 18.35
C LEU A 108 11.60 -33.72 18.22
N SER A 109 12.38 -32.69 17.86
CA SER A 109 13.84 -32.78 17.78
C SER A 109 14.47 -33.05 19.15
N LEU A 110 13.98 -32.39 20.22
CA LEU A 110 14.45 -32.61 21.59
C LEU A 110 14.08 -34.02 22.11
N LEU A 111 12.86 -34.47 21.83
CA LEU A 111 12.42 -35.84 22.17
C LEU A 111 13.24 -36.90 21.42
N TRP A 112 13.54 -36.65 20.15
CA TRP A 112 14.38 -37.52 19.33
C TRP A 112 15.81 -37.58 19.88
N MET A 113 16.41 -36.43 20.21
CA MET A 113 17.74 -36.36 20.81
C MET A 113 17.81 -37.14 22.13
N THR A 114 16.84 -36.93 23.02
CA THR A 114 16.79 -37.63 24.32
C THR A 114 16.61 -39.14 24.15
N TRP A 115 15.72 -39.58 23.25
CA TRP A 115 15.55 -40.99 22.93
C TRP A 115 16.83 -41.62 22.36
N ARG A 116 17.50 -40.91 21.44
CA ARG A 116 18.76 -41.36 20.83
C ARG A 116 19.88 -41.51 21.87
N VAL A 117 20.04 -40.55 22.78
CA VAL A 117 21.03 -40.61 23.87
C VAL A 117 20.74 -41.78 24.80
N ARG A 118 19.48 -42.02 25.16
CA ARG A 118 19.08 -43.14 26.03
C ARG A 118 19.33 -44.51 25.38
N LYS A 119 19.07 -44.67 24.08
CA LYS A 119 19.23 -45.96 23.38
C LYS A 119 20.63 -46.26 22.87
N ARG A 120 21.42 -45.24 22.51
CA ARG A 120 22.72 -45.43 21.83
C ARG A 120 23.94 -44.97 22.66
N GLY A 121 23.71 -44.53 23.90
CA GLY A 121 24.75 -43.93 24.75
C GLY A 121 25.00 -42.46 24.41
N ALA A 122 25.59 -41.72 25.35
CA ALA A 122 25.92 -40.31 25.18
C ALA A 122 26.76 -40.08 23.91
N PHE A 123 26.57 -38.92 23.26
CA PHE A 123 27.53 -38.43 22.27
C PHE A 123 28.89 -38.33 22.97
N ARG A 124 29.76 -39.31 22.72
CA ARG A 124 31.06 -39.45 23.35
C ARG A 124 31.85 -38.16 23.04
N ARG A 125 32.13 -37.33 24.06
CA ARG A 125 33.13 -36.27 23.96
C ARG A 125 34.44 -36.96 23.56
N ALA A 126 34.97 -36.65 22.38
CA ALA A 126 36.36 -36.94 22.09
C ALA A 126 37.21 -36.23 23.16
N ARG A 127 37.97 -36.97 23.96
CA ARG A 127 39.00 -36.39 24.82
C ARG A 127 40.15 -35.93 23.91
N PRO A 128 40.65 -34.68 24.03
CA PRO A 128 41.98 -34.36 23.52
C PRO A 128 43.03 -35.10 24.36
N VAL A 129 44.13 -35.41 23.68
CA VAL A 129 45.28 -36.27 24.03
C VAL A 129 45.79 -36.09 25.45
#